data_AF-A0A931JSP3-F1
#
_entry.id   AF-A0A931JSP3-F1
#
_cell.length_a   1.000
_cell.length_b   1.000
_cell.length_c   1.000
_cell.angle_alpha   90.00
_cell.angle_beta   90.00
_cell.angle_gamma   90.00
#
_symmetry.space_group_name_H-M   'P 1'
#
loop_
_entity.id
_entity.type
_entity.pdbx_description
1 polymer ?
#
loop_
_entity_poly.entity_id
_entity_poly.type
_entity_poly.pdbx_seq_one_letter_code
_entity_poly.pdbx_strand_id
1 'polypeptide(L)' 'MNIITVPDPRLRKASTKVNHVTEETHQIIKQMVDSSLEWEKEHPHELSAAMAAPQLGINKRIIIIR' A
#
# COMPACT_ATOMS: atom_id res chain seq x y z
N MET A 1 0.88 -10.59 -0.52
CA MET A 1 -0.37 -9.92 -0.09
C MET A 1 -0.93 -9.26 -1.32
N ASN A 2 -2.20 -9.46 -1.63
CA ASN A 2 -2.78 -8.95 -2.88
C ASN A 2 -3.33 -7.54 -2.67
N ILE A 3 -3.17 -6.70 -3.70
CA ILE A 3 -3.80 -5.39 -3.76
C ILE A 3 -5.32 -5.59 -3.76
N ILE A 4 -6.00 -4.99 -2.79
CA ILE A 4 -7.45 -5.06 -2.67
C ILE A 4 -8.08 -4.00 -3.58
N THR A 5 -9.15 -4.39 -4.27
CA THR A 5 -9.87 -3.54 -5.23
C THR A 5 -11.27 -3.23 -4.72
N VAL A 6 -11.91 -2.22 -5.31
CA VAL A 6 -13.32 -1.94 -5.03
C VAL A 6 -14.19 -3.12 -5.50
N PRO A 7 -15.24 -3.50 -4.75
CA PRO A 7 -15.83 -2.79 -3.60
C PRO A 7 -15.40 -3.29 -2.20
N ASP A 8 -14.10 -3.45 -1.88
CA ASP A 8 -13.69 -3.81 -0.51
C ASP A 8 -14.00 -2.70 0.54
N PRO A 9 -14.74 -2.99 1.63
CA PRO A 9 -15.13 -1.99 2.62
C PRO A 9 -13.95 -1.37 3.38
N ARG A 10 -12.81 -2.07 3.45
CA ARG A 10 -11.59 -1.55 4.11
C ARG A 10 -11.05 -0.31 3.41
N LEU A 11 -11.26 -0.18 2.10
CA LEU A 11 -10.87 1.00 1.32
C LEU A 11 -11.68 2.25 1.69
N ARG A 12 -12.83 2.11 2.35
CA ARG A 12 -13.68 3.23 2.81
C ARG A 12 -13.47 3.59 4.27
N LYS A 13 -12.70 2.79 5.03
CA LYS A 13 -12.42 3.06 6.44
C LYS A 13 -11.33 4.13 6.57
N ALA A 14 -11.54 5.11 7.45
CA ALA A 14 -10.53 6.11 7.75
C ALA A 14 -9.22 5.45 8.23
N SER A 15 -8.09 5.94 7.72
CA SER A 15 -6.77 5.40 8.04
C SER A 15 -6.28 5.88 9.41
N THR A 16 -5.74 4.96 10.21
CA THR A 16 -5.15 5.29 11.51
C THR A 16 -3.81 6.00 11.34
N LYS A 17 -3.58 7.08 12.11
CA LYS A 17 -2.33 7.84 12.08
C LYS A 17 -1.18 6.97 12.61
N VAL A 18 -0.02 7.03 11.94
CA VAL A 18 1.23 6.48 12.46
C VAL A 18 1.83 7.51 13.42
N ASN A 19 2.01 7.13 14.70
CA ASN A 19 2.52 8.05 15.73
C ASN A 19 4.05 8.04 15.82
N HIS A 20 4.67 6.89 15.58
CA HIS A 20 6.11 6.68 15.64
C HIS A 20 6.49 5.77 14.47
N VAL A 21 7.62 6.05 13.84
CA VAL A 21 8.19 5.15 12.83
C VAL A 21 8.89 4.02 13.56
N THR A 22 8.39 2.81 13.38
CA THR A 22 8.92 1.58 14.00
C THR A 22 9.44 0.63 12.91
N GLU A 23 10.08 -0.46 13.32
CA GLU A 23 10.47 -1.53 12.40
C GLU A 23 9.27 -2.09 11.61
N GLU A 24 8.11 -2.21 12.23
CA GLU A 24 6.86 -2.56 11.55
C GLU A 24 6.54 -1.57 10.41
N THR A 25 6.76 -0.27 10.63
CA THR A 25 6.55 0.75 9.60
C THR A 25 7.49 0.54 8.41
N HIS A 26 8.76 0.24 8.67
CA HIS A 26 9.74 -0.08 7.63
C HIS A 26 9.37 -1.36 6.85
N GLN A 27 8.88 -2.39 7.55
CA GLN A 27 8.39 -3.62 6.93
C GLN A 27 7.18 -3.36 6.03
N ILE A 28 6.23 -2.54 6.47
CA ILE A 28 5.06 -2.15 5.65
C ILE A 28 5.52 -1.39 4.40
N ILE A 29 6.44 -0.42 4.55
CA ILE A 29 6.98 0.34 3.41
C ILE A 29 7.66 -0.59 2.40
N LYS A 30 8.50 -1.52 2.87
CA LYS A 30 9.15 -2.51 2.00
C LYS A 30 8.12 -3.33 1.24
N GLN A 31 7.09 -3.83 1.92
CA GLN A 31 6.01 -4.59 1.28
C GLN A 31 5.24 -3.77 0.24
N MET A 32 5.02 -2.48 0.50
CA MET A 32 4.38 -1.57 -0.46
C MET A 32 5.24 -1.38 -1.70
N VAL A 33 6.56 -1.17 -1.55
CA VAL A 33 7.48 -1.04 -2.68
C VAL A 33 7.54 -2.32 -3.51
N ASP A 34 7.68 -3.47 -2.84
CA ASP A 34 7.72 -4.78 -3.51
C ASP A 34 6.41 -5.04 -4.29
N SER A 35 5.26 -4.69 -3.71
CA SER A 35 3.95 -4.86 -4.36
C SER A 35 3.75 -3.91 -5.53
N SER A 36 4.22 -2.66 -5.44
CA SER A 36 4.19 -1.71 -6.56
C SER A 36 5.04 -2.18 -7.74
N LEU A 37 6.24 -2.71 -7.47
CA LEU A 37 7.11 -3.26 -8.49
C LEU A 37 6.53 -4.51 -9.15
N GLU A 38 5.90 -5.39 -8.37
CA GLU A 38 5.29 -6.60 -8.92
C GLU A 38 4.06 -6.27 -9.78
N TRP A 39 3.25 -5.29 -9.38
CA TRP A 39 2.14 -4.79 -10.19
C TRP A 39 2.60 -4.30 -11.56
N GLU A 40 3.68 -3.50 -11.62
CA GLU A 40 4.26 -3.00 -12.87
C GLU A 40 4.75 -4.12 -13.79
N LYS A 41 5.31 -5.21 -13.21
CA LYS A 41 5.71 -6.38 -14.00
C LYS A 41 4.52 -7.11 -14.61
N GLU A 42 3.42 -7.20 -13.88
CA GLU A 42 2.19 -7.87 -14.33
C GLU A 42 1.35 -7.00 -15.27
N HIS A 43 1.52 -5.67 -15.24
CA HIS A 43 0.73 -4.69 -15.99
C HIS A 43 1.64 -3.78 -16.85
N PRO A 44 2.05 -4.21 -18.06
CA PRO A 44 3.06 -3.54 -18.88
C PRO A 44 2.74 -2.09 -19.31
N HIS A 45 1.48 -1.69 -19.18
CA HIS A 45 0.99 -0.36 -19.55
C HIS A 45 0.60 0.50 -18.35
N GLU A 46 0.85 0.01 -17.13
CA GLU A 46 0.52 0.72 -15.89
C GLU A 46 1.78 1.00 -15.08
N LEU A 47 1.82 2.18 -14.46
CA LEU A 47 2.91 2.61 -13.59
C LEU A 47 2.38 2.83 -12.18
N SER A 48 3.01 2.23 -11.17
CA SER A 48 2.67 2.44 -9.76
C SER A 48 3.46 3.62 -9.19
N ALA A 49 3.05 4.85 -9.56
CA ALA A 49 3.67 6.08 -9.06
C ALA A 49 3.43 6.31 -7.55
N ALA A 50 2.31 5.80 -7.02
CA ALA A 50 2.01 5.87 -5.60
C ALA A 50 1.17 4.68 -5.14
N MET A 51 1.37 4.27 -3.90
CA MET A 51 0.56 3.24 -3.24
C MET A 51 0.26 3.64 -1.80
N ALA A 52 -0.97 3.39 -1.35
CA ALA A 52 -1.41 3.60 0.02
C ALA A 52 -1.56 2.26 0.75
N ALA A 53 -1.13 2.19 2.02
CA ALA A 53 -1.21 0.96 2.82
C ALA A 53 -2.61 0.31 2.89
N PRO A 54 -3.73 1.07 2.90
CA PRO A 54 -5.07 0.47 2.82
C PRO A 54 -5.29 -0.40 1.58
N GLN A 55 -4.61 -0.15 0.45
CA GLN A 55 -4.67 -1.00 -0.74
C GLN A 55 -4.03 -2.38 -0.53
N LEU A 56 -3.18 -2.54 0.48
CA LEU A 56 -2.70 -3.86 0.93
C LEU A 56 -3.54 -4.43 2.08
N GLY A 57 -4.70 -3.82 2.38
CA GLY A 57 -5.54 -4.19 3.52
C GLY A 57 -5.02 -3.71 4.87
N ILE A 58 -3.97 -2.88 4.89
CA ILE A 58 -3.34 -2.37 6.11
C ILE A 58 -3.94 -1.01 6.45
N ASN A 59 -4.73 -0.92 7.52
CA ASN A 59 -5.33 0.35 7.96
C ASN A 59 -4.32 1.23 8.72
N LYS A 60 -3.37 1.80 7.98
CA LYS A 60 -2.40 2.78 8.46
C LYS A 60 -2.30 3.92 7.45
N ARG A 61 -2.05 5.14 7.93
CA ARG A 61 -1.85 6.33 7.09
C ARG A 61 -0.40 6.36 6.60
N ILE A 62 -0.10 5.49 5.64
CA ILE A 62 1.21 5.37 4.99
C ILE A 62 0.96 5.41 3.48
N ILE A 63 1.71 6.27 2.79
CA ILE A 63 1.70 6.42 1.34
C ILE A 63 3.16 6.40 0.88
N ILE A 64 3.47 5.58 -0.11
CA ILE A 64 4.75 5.65 -0.83
C ILE A 64 4.54 6.38 -2.15
N ILE A 65 5.59 7.07 -2.61
CA ILE A 65 5.67 7.72 -3.92
C ILE A 65 6.96 7.22 -4.57
N ARG A 66 6.88 6.81 -5.83
CA ARG A 66 8.00 6.26 -6.61
C ARG A 66 8.12 6.96 -7.96
#